data_AF-A0A838BWA1-F1
#
_entry.id   AF-A0A838BWA1-F1
#
_cell.length_a   1.000
_cell.length_b   1.000
_cell.length_c   1.000
_cell.angle_alpha   90.00
_cell.angle_beta   90.00
_cell.angle_gamma   90.00
#
_symmetry.space_group_name_H-M   'P 1'
#
loop_
_entity.id
_entity.type
_entity.pdbx_description
1 polymer ?
#
loop_
_entity_poly.entity_id
_entity_poly.type
_entity_poly.pdbx_seq_one_letter_code
_entity_poly.pdbx_strand_id
1 'polypeptide(L)'
;MAGTAVATTKPVNPVVALIEKRKSDIAALLPMAVPSERFIKTFKATIQRQPELLDCDPQSVLDSVTKAAQDGLIIDGREAAIVKFNSTKKVRNEHGQYVDKIVKTAQYIPMRNGLIKRIRNTGEVSTLDQTIVYQQELDEGRFEWQAGDDGFIRHNPIYDRDPGKPVLVYSIARLRDGSISRCVMRKDQVLKIKARSRSSNSGPWVTDEEEMWKKTCLRRHSKDLPMDADLRRIFDSEDYDPPATIDAKAEPVEETKTEPAKPARKKAGAAAAALNNEPPHDPKTGEILDADFSEPAAEEGSQEDQTTDPDEGNSPDDDVI
;
A
#
# COMPACT_ATOMS: atom_id res chain seq x y z
N MET A 1 56.39 3.04 9.49
CA MET A 1 55.20 2.96 10.36
C MET A 1 54.09 3.79 9.73
N ALA A 2 53.30 3.18 8.85
CA ALA A 2 52.18 3.86 8.20
C ALA A 2 50.97 3.78 9.15
N GLY A 3 50.52 4.93 9.66
CA GLY A 3 49.36 5.03 10.53
C GLY A 3 48.08 4.72 9.76
N THR A 4 47.44 3.61 10.10
CA THR A 4 46.12 3.23 9.59
C THR A 4 45.08 4.18 10.17
N ALA A 5 44.55 5.08 9.33
CA ALA A 5 43.43 5.94 9.70
C ALA A 5 42.17 5.07 9.88
N VAL A 6 41.74 4.90 11.13
CA VAL A 6 40.45 4.28 11.46
C VAL A 6 39.36 5.25 11.00
N ALA A 7 38.60 4.85 9.98
CA ALA A 7 37.46 5.61 9.48
C ALA A 7 36.42 5.76 10.60
N THR A 8 36.23 6.98 11.08
CA THR A 8 35.22 7.33 12.08
C THR A 8 33.83 7.15 11.46
N THR A 9 33.19 6.01 11.71
CA THR A 9 31.80 5.77 11.34
C THR A 9 30.91 6.82 12.01
N LYS A 10 30.17 7.61 11.22
CA LYS A 10 29.17 8.56 11.73
C LYS A 10 28.24 7.86 12.72
N PRO A 11 27.88 8.48 13.86
CA PRO A 11 26.95 7.89 14.81
C PRO A 11 25.61 7.65 14.11
N VAL A 12 25.23 6.38 13.98
CA VAL A 12 23.95 5.98 13.38
C VAL A 12 22.84 6.43 14.33
N ASN A 13 21.83 7.14 13.79
CA ASN A 13 20.70 7.59 14.60
C ASN A 13 19.98 6.39 15.25
N PRO A 14 19.59 6.48 16.54
CA PRO A 14 18.99 5.36 17.28
C PRO A 14 17.71 4.80 16.64
N VAL A 15 16.91 5.64 15.98
CA VAL A 15 15.71 5.20 15.23
C VAL A 15 16.10 4.30 14.07
N VAL A 16 17.05 4.74 13.24
CA VAL A 16 17.51 3.99 12.06
C VAL A 16 18.17 2.68 12.49
N ALA A 17 19.01 2.72 13.53
CA ALA A 17 19.65 1.53 14.08
C ALA A 17 18.63 0.50 14.59
N LEU A 18 17.57 0.95 15.27
CA LEU A 18 16.53 0.07 15.80
C LEU A 18 15.72 -0.61 14.69
N ILE A 19 15.35 0.15 13.64
CA ILE A 19 14.61 -0.37 12.50
C ILE A 19 15.45 -1.39 11.71
N GLU A 20 16.74 -1.13 11.50
CA GLU A 20 17.64 -2.11 10.86
C GLU A 20 17.78 -3.38 11.69
N LYS A 21 17.90 -3.25 13.01
CA LYS A 21 17.96 -4.41 13.92
C LYS A 21 16.68 -5.26 13.89
N ARG A 22 15.53 -4.63 13.67
CA ARG A 22 14.19 -5.28 13.65
C ARG A 22 13.68 -5.59 12.25
N LYS A 23 14.54 -5.47 11.23
CA LYS A 23 14.17 -5.65 9.82
C LYS A 23 13.53 -7.01 9.53
N SER A 24 14.07 -8.09 10.09
CA SER A 24 13.53 -9.45 9.93
C SER A 24 12.13 -9.58 10.53
N ASP A 25 11.93 -9.02 11.72
CA ASP A 25 10.66 -9.08 12.46
C ASP A 25 9.58 -8.30 11.70
N ILE A 26 9.92 -7.12 11.18
CA ILE A 26 9.01 -6.30 10.34
C ILE A 26 8.66 -7.05 9.04
N ALA A 27 9.64 -7.70 8.41
CA ALA A 27 9.41 -8.46 7.19
C ALA A 27 8.47 -9.65 7.40
N ALA A 28 8.56 -10.32 8.55
CA ALA A 28 7.69 -11.44 8.90
C ALA A 28 6.22 -11.04 9.14
N LEU A 29 5.95 -9.76 9.45
CA LEU A 29 4.61 -9.24 9.65
C LEU A 29 3.93 -8.74 8.37
N LEU A 30 4.69 -8.55 7.29
CA LEU A 30 4.14 -8.03 6.04
C LEU A 30 3.31 -9.10 5.33
N PRO A 31 2.13 -8.74 4.80
CA PRO A 31 1.39 -9.62 3.90
C PRO A 31 2.23 -9.97 2.67
N MET A 32 2.05 -11.18 2.13
CA MET A 32 2.78 -11.67 0.93
C MET A 32 2.75 -10.70 -0.26
N ALA A 33 1.67 -9.94 -0.42
CA ALA A 33 1.51 -8.98 -1.50
C ALA A 33 2.44 -7.74 -1.39
N VAL A 34 3.09 -7.51 -0.25
CA VAL A 34 3.93 -6.33 -0.01
C VAL A 34 5.39 -6.76 0.15
N PRO A 35 6.26 -6.49 -0.84
CA PRO A 35 7.69 -6.79 -0.73
C PRO A 35 8.35 -6.01 0.41
N SER A 36 9.04 -6.71 1.30
CA SER A 36 9.70 -6.13 2.48
C SER A 36 10.75 -5.08 2.12
N GLU A 37 11.49 -5.29 1.03
CA GLU A 37 12.48 -4.32 0.54
C GLU A 37 11.84 -3.00 0.12
N ARG A 38 10.71 -3.07 -0.61
CA ARG A 38 9.95 -1.88 -1.01
C ARG A 38 9.46 -1.12 0.21
N PHE A 39 8.88 -1.82 1.17
CA PHE A 39 8.36 -1.21 2.41
C PHE A 39 9.45 -0.43 3.18
N ILE A 40 10.61 -1.06 3.39
CA ILE A 40 11.72 -0.44 4.13
C ILE A 40 12.34 0.71 3.34
N LYS A 41 12.49 0.57 2.02
CA LYS A 41 13.02 1.63 1.15
C LYS A 41 12.11 2.86 1.20
N THR A 42 10.80 2.67 1.14
CA THR A 42 9.83 3.77 1.25
C THR A 42 9.86 4.42 2.62
N PHE A 43 9.98 3.63 3.71
CA PHE A 43 10.14 4.19 5.05
C PHE A 43 11.41 5.04 5.19
N LYS A 44 12.55 4.59 4.65
CA LYS A 44 13.79 5.38 4.61
C LYS A 44 13.63 6.70 3.84
N ALA A 45 12.95 6.65 2.70
CA ALA A 45 12.64 7.86 1.93
C ALA A 45 11.74 8.83 2.73
N THR A 46 10.77 8.31 3.49
CA THR A 46 9.92 9.12 4.37
C THR A 46 10.72 9.76 5.50
N ILE A 47 11.68 9.07 6.10
CA ILE A 47 12.61 9.69 7.08
C ILE A 47 13.40 10.85 6.44
N GLN A 48 13.86 10.69 5.19
CA GLN A 48 14.59 11.76 4.50
C GLN A 48 13.70 12.98 4.24
N ARG A 49 12.42 12.76 3.89
CA ARG A 49 11.43 13.83 3.71
C ARG A 49 10.98 14.46 5.04
N GLN A 50 10.97 13.68 6.12
CA GLN A 50 10.55 14.10 7.46
C GLN A 50 11.63 13.77 8.50
N PRO A 51 12.75 14.53 8.52
CA PRO A 51 13.87 14.26 9.43
C PRO A 51 13.48 14.34 10.92
N GLU A 52 12.41 15.06 11.24
CA GLU A 52 11.90 15.21 12.60
C GLU A 52 11.44 13.89 13.26
N LEU A 53 11.16 12.85 12.45
CA LEU A 53 10.88 11.50 12.97
C LEU A 53 12.11 10.90 13.67
N LEU A 54 13.32 11.36 13.35
CA LEU A 54 14.56 10.95 13.99
C LEU A 54 14.72 11.49 15.42
N ASP A 55 13.94 12.52 15.79
CA ASP A 55 13.90 13.09 17.14
C ASP A 55 12.85 12.39 18.03
N CYS A 56 12.01 11.54 17.45
CA CYS A 56 10.97 10.83 18.19
C CYS A 56 11.56 9.67 19.00
N ASP A 57 10.83 9.28 20.04
CA ASP A 57 11.12 8.09 20.84
C ASP A 57 11.26 6.86 19.89
N PRO A 58 12.44 6.22 19.80
CA PRO A 58 12.70 5.16 18.83
C PRO A 58 11.69 4.02 18.91
N GLN A 59 11.22 3.70 20.11
CA GLN A 59 10.22 2.66 20.32
C GLN A 59 8.88 3.03 19.65
N SER A 60 8.43 4.27 19.80
CA SER A 60 7.18 4.74 19.17
C SER A 60 7.23 4.71 17.63
N VAL A 61 8.42 4.96 17.05
CA VAL A 61 8.63 4.84 15.60
C VAL A 61 8.57 3.37 15.18
N LEU A 62 9.26 2.48 15.90
CA LEU A 62 9.22 1.04 15.64
C LEU A 62 7.79 0.51 15.75
N ASP A 63 7.05 0.87 16.79
CA ASP A 63 5.66 0.44 16.98
C ASP A 63 4.77 0.92 15.82
N SER A 64 4.98 2.15 15.35
CA SER A 64 4.25 2.72 14.21
C SER A 64 4.57 2.00 12.89
N VAL A 65 5.85 1.71 12.64
CA VAL A 65 6.28 0.95 11.45
C VAL A 65 5.77 -0.48 11.49
N THR A 66 5.77 -1.10 12.68
CA THR A 66 5.27 -2.46 12.90
C THR A 66 3.77 -2.55 12.61
N LYS A 67 2.97 -1.58 13.09
CA LYS A 67 1.54 -1.48 12.77
C LYS A 67 1.31 -1.32 11.27
N ALA A 68 2.04 -0.42 10.61
CA ALA A 68 1.95 -0.25 9.17
C ALA A 68 2.29 -1.53 8.38
N ALA A 69 3.26 -2.31 8.87
CA ALA A 69 3.67 -3.58 8.28
C ALA A 69 2.60 -4.66 8.44
N GLN A 70 2.05 -4.85 9.65
CA GLN A 70 0.88 -5.72 9.89
C GLN A 70 -0.28 -5.35 8.97
N ASP A 71 -0.43 -4.05 8.73
CA ASP A 71 -1.46 -3.54 7.86
C ASP A 71 -1.18 -3.67 6.37
N GLY A 72 0.04 -4.03 5.97
CA GLY A 72 0.46 -4.03 4.56
C GLY A 72 0.31 -2.67 3.88
N LEU A 73 0.37 -1.57 4.66
CA LEU A 73 0.21 -0.21 4.17
C LEU A 73 1.56 0.49 4.08
N ILE A 74 1.86 1.02 2.90
CA ILE A 74 3.13 1.69 2.62
C ILE A 74 3.12 3.08 3.27
N ILE A 75 4.23 3.43 3.92
CA ILE A 75 4.38 4.72 4.62
C ILE A 75 4.92 5.77 3.64
N ASP A 76 4.13 6.14 2.63
CA ASP A 76 4.47 7.13 1.59
C ASP A 76 3.71 8.46 1.74
N GLY A 77 2.77 8.53 2.67
CA GLY A 77 1.83 9.64 2.85
C GLY A 77 0.55 9.51 2.02
N ARG A 78 0.47 8.56 1.08
CA ARG A 78 -0.74 8.25 0.30
C ARG A 78 -1.53 7.12 0.94
N GLU A 79 -0.87 6.00 1.25
CA GLU A 79 -1.50 4.85 1.92
C GLU A 79 -1.52 5.02 3.44
N ALA A 80 -0.39 5.39 4.01
CA ALA A 80 -0.26 5.70 5.44
C ALA A 80 0.79 6.79 5.67
N ALA A 81 0.70 7.45 6.82
CA ALA A 81 1.73 8.34 7.32
C ALA A 81 2.10 7.99 8.76
N ILE A 82 3.28 8.40 9.16
CA ILE A 82 3.68 8.45 10.56
C ILE A 82 3.70 9.91 10.94
N VAL A 83 3.06 10.24 12.06
CA VAL A 83 2.96 11.62 12.50
C VAL A 83 3.46 11.80 13.92
N LYS A 84 4.07 12.96 14.16
CA LYS A 84 4.71 13.32 15.44
C LYS A 84 3.70 13.86 16.45
N PHE A 85 3.80 13.39 17.69
CA PHE A 85 3.05 13.83 18.86
C PHE A 85 3.96 14.23 19.99
N ASN A 86 3.60 15.32 20.65
CA ASN A 86 4.16 15.63 21.95
C ASN A 86 3.33 14.90 22.99
N SER A 87 3.93 13.90 23.63
CA SER A 87 3.33 13.16 24.74
C SER A 87 4.05 13.52 26.03
N THR A 88 3.29 13.71 27.11
CA THR A 88 3.88 13.91 28.44
C THR A 88 4.12 12.54 29.07
N LYS A 89 5.38 12.21 29.38
CA LYS A 89 5.75 11.01 30.14
C LYS A 89 6.25 11.45 31.52
N LYS A 90 5.78 10.79 32.58
CA LYS A 90 6.31 10.98 33.93
C LYS A 90 7.65 10.26 34.06
N VAL A 91 8.71 11.02 34.26
CA VAL A 91 10.07 10.49 34.42
C VAL A 91 10.55 10.80 35.82
N ARG A 92 11.27 9.86 36.44
CA ARG A 92 11.84 10.06 37.76
C ARG A 92 13.10 10.92 37.63
N ASN A 93 13.15 12.04 38.34
CA ASN A 93 14.35 12.88 38.40
C ASN A 93 15.42 12.26 39.31
N GLU A 94 16.62 12.85 39.32
CA GLU A 94 17.75 12.45 40.17
C GLU A 94 17.41 12.48 41.67
N HIS A 95 16.39 13.24 42.07
CA HIS A 95 15.89 13.36 43.44
C HIS A 95 14.72 12.40 43.75
N GLY A 96 14.44 11.44 42.87
CA GLY A 96 13.42 10.41 43.08
C GLY A 96 11.96 10.85 42.88
N GLN A 97 11.71 12.10 42.48
CA GLN A 97 10.38 12.66 42.22
C GLN A 97 9.96 12.46 40.76
N TYR A 98 8.66 12.28 40.51
CA TYR A 98 8.12 12.22 39.15
C TYR A 98 7.95 13.62 38.58
N VAL A 99 8.64 13.91 37.48
CA VAL A 99 8.49 15.13 36.71
C VAL A 99 7.90 14.82 35.34
N ASP A 100 7.03 15.70 34.86
CA ASP A 100 6.45 15.61 33.53
C ASP A 100 7.49 16.02 32.48
N LYS A 101 7.88 15.07 31.63
CA LYS A 101 8.79 15.30 30.50
C LYS A 101 8.02 15.20 29.20
N ILE A 102 8.11 16.24 28.37
CA ILE A 102 7.58 16.20 27.01
C ILE A 102 8.50 15.32 26.17
N VAL A 103 7.94 14.27 25.59
CA VAL A 103 8.62 13.33 24.70
C VAL A 103 7.94 13.40 23.34
N LYS A 104 8.73 13.61 22.29
CA LYS A 104 8.25 13.47 20.91
C LYS A 104 8.03 11.98 20.63
N THR A 105 6.84 11.62 20.19
CA THR A 105 6.43 10.25 19.89
C THR A 105 5.90 10.21 18.46
N ALA A 106 6.03 9.06 17.81
CA ALA A 106 5.50 8.82 16.47
C ALA A 106 4.25 7.94 16.56
N GLN A 107 3.23 8.25 15.78
CA GLN A 107 2.02 7.44 15.66
C GLN A 107 1.71 7.18 14.19
N TYR A 108 1.41 5.92 13.90
CA TYR A 108 0.91 5.45 12.62
C TYR A 108 -0.52 5.91 12.37
N ILE A 109 -0.78 6.46 11.18
CA ILE A 109 -2.10 6.90 10.74
C ILE A 109 -2.36 6.39 9.32
N PRO A 110 -3.36 5.51 9.12
CA PRO A 110 -3.79 5.14 7.78
C PRO A 110 -4.48 6.31 7.08
N MET A 111 -4.16 6.50 5.80
CA MET A 111 -4.75 7.53 4.96
C MET A 111 -5.92 6.97 4.14
N ARG A 112 -6.69 7.84 3.48
CA ARG A 112 -7.89 7.45 2.72
C ARG A 112 -7.59 6.32 1.74
N ASN A 113 -6.50 6.40 0.98
CA ASN A 113 -6.15 5.34 0.01
C ASN A 113 -5.73 4.05 0.70
N GLY A 114 -5.08 4.11 1.86
CA GLY A 114 -4.78 2.93 2.66
C GLY A 114 -6.04 2.22 3.14
N LEU A 115 -7.03 2.98 3.62
CA LEU A 115 -8.33 2.42 4.01
C LEU A 115 -9.03 1.76 2.81
N ILE A 116 -9.09 2.42 1.66
CA ILE A 116 -9.67 1.87 0.43
C ILE A 116 -8.95 0.57 0.03
N LYS A 117 -7.62 0.57 0.05
CA LYS A 117 -6.81 -0.62 -0.25
C LYS A 117 -7.14 -1.77 0.69
N ARG A 118 -7.24 -1.51 1.99
CA ARG A 118 -7.60 -2.56 2.98
C ARG A 118 -9.00 -3.10 2.78
N ILE A 119 -9.97 -2.24 2.51
CA ILE A 119 -11.34 -2.65 2.22
C ILE A 119 -11.38 -3.52 0.96
N ARG A 120 -10.66 -3.12 -0.10
CA ARG A 120 -10.60 -3.90 -1.37
C ARG A 120 -9.83 -5.21 -1.24
N ASN A 121 -8.82 -5.27 -0.39
CA ASN A 121 -8.01 -6.47 -0.18
C ASN A 121 -8.79 -7.63 0.48
N THR A 122 -9.95 -7.36 1.08
CA THR A 122 -10.86 -8.41 1.54
C THR A 122 -11.37 -9.27 0.38
N GLY A 123 -11.38 -8.73 -0.84
CA GLY A 123 -11.99 -9.37 -2.00
C GLY A 123 -13.51 -9.36 -1.99
N GLU A 124 -14.16 -8.91 -0.92
CA GLU A 124 -15.63 -8.88 -0.81
C GLU A 124 -16.24 -7.60 -1.38
N VAL A 125 -15.51 -6.48 -1.34
CA VAL A 125 -15.96 -5.19 -1.86
C VAL A 125 -15.55 -5.03 -3.33
N SER A 126 -16.54 -4.93 -4.22
CA SER A 126 -16.35 -4.75 -5.67
C SER A 126 -16.08 -3.29 -6.04
N THR A 127 -16.93 -2.37 -5.59
CA THR A 127 -16.77 -0.93 -5.79
C THR A 127 -16.96 -0.17 -4.49
N LEU A 128 -16.27 0.96 -4.37
CA LEU A 128 -16.31 1.79 -3.19
C LEU A 128 -16.09 3.24 -3.61
N ASP A 129 -17.13 4.06 -3.46
CA ASP A 129 -17.16 5.46 -3.89
C ASP A 129 -17.54 6.36 -2.74
N GLN A 130 -16.97 7.57 -2.70
CA GLN A 130 -17.34 8.62 -1.75
C GLN A 130 -17.53 9.93 -2.49
N THR A 131 -18.60 10.63 -2.18
CA THR A 131 -18.91 11.91 -2.81
C THR A 131 -19.56 12.85 -1.80
N ILE A 132 -19.32 14.14 -1.98
CA ILE A 132 -19.92 15.21 -1.20
C ILE A 132 -21.14 15.70 -1.97
N VAL A 133 -22.19 16.05 -1.24
CA VAL A 133 -23.36 16.73 -1.77
C VAL A 133 -23.30 18.17 -1.28
N TYR A 134 -23.59 19.09 -2.19
CA TYR A 134 -23.55 20.53 -1.96
C TYR A 134 -24.96 21.13 -1.88
N GLN A 135 -25.05 22.33 -1.30
CA GLN A 135 -26.33 22.98 -1.01
C GLN A 135 -27.21 23.14 -2.27
N GLN A 136 -26.64 23.59 -3.39
CA GLN A 136 -27.43 23.79 -4.61
C GLN A 136 -27.95 22.47 -5.21
N GLU A 137 -27.24 21.35 -4.99
CA GLU A 137 -27.69 20.03 -5.45
C GLU A 137 -28.92 19.55 -4.67
N LEU A 138 -29.07 19.94 -3.40
CA LEU A 138 -30.29 19.72 -2.63
C LEU A 138 -31.41 20.65 -3.08
N ASP A 139 -31.11 21.94 -3.25
CA ASP A 139 -32.09 22.97 -3.59
C ASP A 139 -32.72 22.73 -4.97
N GLU A 140 -31.94 22.21 -5.93
CA GLU A 140 -32.39 21.84 -7.27
C GLU A 140 -32.95 20.40 -7.37
N GLY A 141 -33.05 19.66 -6.27
CA GLY A 141 -33.56 18.29 -6.27
C GLY A 141 -32.68 17.29 -7.01
N ARG A 142 -31.37 17.55 -7.13
CA ARG A 142 -30.40 16.71 -7.82
C ARG A 142 -29.81 15.59 -6.95
N PHE A 143 -30.22 15.54 -5.67
CA PHE A 143 -29.86 14.49 -4.74
C PHE A 143 -31.10 13.93 -4.03
N GLU A 144 -31.27 12.61 -4.10
CA GLU A 144 -32.33 11.88 -3.40
C GLU A 144 -31.68 10.76 -2.58
N TRP A 145 -32.13 10.62 -1.33
CA TRP A 145 -31.71 9.54 -0.45
C TRP A 145 -32.92 8.96 0.28
N GLN A 146 -33.02 7.63 0.27
CA GLN A 146 -33.99 6.86 1.03
C GLN A 146 -33.25 5.83 1.89
N ALA A 147 -33.65 5.73 3.16
CA ALA A 147 -33.22 4.68 4.07
C ALA A 147 -34.28 3.57 4.16
N GLY A 148 -33.91 2.42 4.73
CA GLY A 148 -34.78 1.25 4.87
C GLY A 148 -34.47 0.16 3.85
N ASP A 149 -35.39 -0.80 3.73
CA ASP A 149 -35.20 -2.04 2.97
C ASP A 149 -34.97 -1.79 1.47
N ASP A 150 -35.67 -0.81 0.88
CA ASP A 150 -35.46 -0.33 -0.50
C ASP A 150 -34.61 0.96 -0.54
N GLY A 151 -33.56 0.99 0.28
CA GLY A 151 -32.71 2.17 0.39
C GLY A 151 -31.94 2.47 -0.89
N PHE A 152 -31.91 3.74 -1.30
CA PHE A 152 -31.15 4.18 -2.47
C PHE A 152 -30.49 5.56 -2.25
N ILE A 153 -29.49 5.84 -3.08
CA ILE A 153 -28.90 7.17 -3.26
C ILE A 153 -28.89 7.45 -4.76
N ARG A 154 -29.52 8.55 -5.17
CA ARG A 154 -29.40 9.10 -6.52
C ARG A 154 -28.74 10.46 -6.39
N HIS A 155 -27.63 10.63 -7.08
CA HIS A 155 -26.88 11.87 -7.05
C HIS A 155 -26.51 12.27 -8.48
N ASN A 156 -26.94 13.44 -8.89
CA ASN A 156 -26.60 14.05 -10.17
C ASN A 156 -25.78 15.33 -9.91
N PRO A 157 -24.44 15.24 -9.83
CA PRO A 157 -23.63 16.36 -9.36
C PRO A 157 -23.65 17.58 -10.27
N ILE A 158 -23.50 18.77 -9.70
CA ILE A 158 -23.17 19.98 -10.46
C ILE A 158 -21.68 19.90 -10.84
N TYR A 159 -21.38 19.86 -12.15
CA TYR A 159 -20.02 19.78 -12.68
C TYR A 159 -19.62 21.01 -13.52
N ASP A 160 -20.58 21.87 -13.84
CA ASP A 160 -20.45 22.97 -14.79
C ASP A 160 -20.39 24.36 -14.14
N ARG A 161 -20.61 24.45 -12.83
CA ARG A 161 -20.60 25.70 -12.04
C ARG A 161 -20.30 25.44 -10.56
N ASP A 162 -20.22 26.50 -9.76
CA ASP A 162 -20.03 26.42 -8.31
C ASP A 162 -21.26 25.79 -7.63
N PRO A 163 -21.14 24.60 -7.00
CA PRO A 163 -22.25 23.89 -6.36
C PRO A 163 -22.61 24.45 -4.96
N GLY A 164 -21.81 25.40 -4.44
CA GLY A 164 -22.02 26.04 -3.15
C GLY A 164 -21.38 25.29 -1.98
N LYS A 165 -21.97 25.38 -0.78
CA LYS A 165 -21.37 24.83 0.44
C LYS A 165 -21.64 23.34 0.58
N PRO A 166 -20.69 22.53 1.10
CA PRO A 166 -20.92 21.12 1.38
C PRO A 166 -21.94 20.95 2.51
N VAL A 167 -22.87 20.02 2.33
CA VAL A 167 -24.02 19.78 3.23
C VAL A 167 -24.16 18.32 3.66
N LEU A 168 -23.82 17.37 2.79
CA LEU A 168 -23.79 15.95 3.09
C LEU A 168 -22.51 15.32 2.50
N VAL A 169 -22.14 14.16 3.02
CA VAL A 169 -21.16 13.27 2.38
C VAL A 169 -21.66 11.86 2.49
N TYR A 170 -21.55 11.09 1.42
CA TYR A 170 -21.93 9.69 1.42
C TYR A 170 -20.80 8.79 0.93
N SER A 171 -20.93 7.52 1.27
CA SER A 171 -20.08 6.43 0.81
C SER A 171 -20.97 5.27 0.38
N ILE A 172 -20.72 4.72 -0.80
CA ILE A 172 -21.44 3.56 -1.35
C ILE A 172 -20.41 2.46 -1.59
N ALA A 173 -20.69 1.28 -1.04
CA ALA A 173 -19.92 0.08 -1.25
C ALA A 173 -20.82 -0.98 -1.87
N ARG A 174 -20.40 -1.53 -3.01
CA ARG A 174 -21.04 -2.70 -3.61
C ARG A 174 -20.20 -3.91 -3.23
N LEU A 175 -20.83 -4.95 -2.73
CA LEU A 175 -20.18 -6.21 -2.41
C LEU A 175 -20.28 -7.15 -3.61
N ARG A 176 -19.47 -8.20 -3.62
CA ARG A 176 -19.48 -9.22 -4.69
C ARG A 176 -20.73 -10.09 -4.68
N ASP A 177 -21.40 -10.22 -3.55
CA ASP A 177 -22.69 -10.90 -3.42
C ASP A 177 -23.87 -10.09 -3.98
N GLY A 178 -23.61 -8.87 -4.47
CA GLY A 178 -24.62 -7.95 -5.01
C GLY A 178 -25.25 -7.04 -3.96
N SER A 179 -24.96 -7.23 -2.67
CA SER A 179 -25.45 -6.33 -1.62
C SER A 179 -24.80 -4.94 -1.73
N ILE A 180 -25.54 -3.92 -1.29
CA ILE A 180 -25.09 -2.52 -1.35
C ILE A 180 -25.15 -1.91 0.04
N SER A 181 -23.99 -1.60 0.60
CA SER A 181 -23.86 -0.85 1.84
C SER A 181 -23.74 0.64 1.54
N ARG A 182 -24.42 1.47 2.34
CA ARG A 182 -24.47 2.92 2.16
C ARG A 182 -24.30 3.60 3.50
N CYS A 183 -23.44 4.60 3.55
CA CYS A 183 -23.29 5.48 4.70
C CYS A 183 -23.52 6.91 4.23
N VAL A 184 -24.46 7.62 4.87
CA VAL A 184 -24.71 9.05 4.63
C VAL A 184 -24.42 9.80 5.91
N MET A 185 -23.66 10.88 5.81
CA MET A 185 -23.36 11.77 6.92
C MET A 185 -23.80 13.18 6.61
N ARG A 186 -24.49 13.78 7.56
CA ARG A 186 -24.83 15.20 7.50
C ARG A 186 -23.65 16.06 7.94
N LYS A 187 -23.64 17.32 7.48
CA LYS A 187 -22.69 18.35 7.90
C LYS A 187 -22.53 18.42 9.42
N ASP A 188 -23.61 18.41 10.20
CA ASP A 188 -23.54 18.48 11.67
C ASP A 188 -22.76 17.31 12.27
N GLN A 189 -22.90 16.11 11.69
CA GLN A 189 -22.17 14.92 12.15
C GLN A 189 -20.68 14.98 11.78
N VAL A 190 -20.35 15.48 10.59
CA VAL A 190 -18.95 15.69 10.16
C VAL A 190 -18.30 16.75 11.04
N LEU A 191 -18.96 17.87 11.27
CA LEU A 191 -18.44 18.97 12.09
C LEU A 191 -18.29 18.56 13.57
N LYS A 192 -19.15 17.68 14.10
CA LYS A 192 -18.96 17.08 15.44
C LYS A 192 -17.71 16.20 15.52
N ILE A 193 -17.27 15.60 14.42
CA ILE A 193 -16.00 14.85 14.36
C ILE A 193 -14.83 15.83 14.23
N LYS A 194 -14.96 16.83 13.35
CA LYS A 194 -13.99 17.94 13.22
C LYS A 194 -13.72 18.60 14.57
N ALA A 195 -14.74 18.90 15.36
CA ALA A 195 -14.60 19.55 16.67
C ALA A 195 -13.88 18.68 17.72
N ARG A 196 -13.88 17.35 17.59
CA ARG A 196 -13.12 16.45 18.46
C ARG A 196 -11.67 16.28 18.02
N SER A 197 -11.33 16.71 16.80
CA SER A 197 -9.98 16.66 16.29
C SER A 197 -9.09 17.73 16.95
N ARG A 198 -7.85 17.34 17.26
CA ARG A 198 -6.80 18.27 17.70
C ARG A 198 -6.32 19.21 16.58
N SER A 199 -6.59 18.89 15.32
CA SER A 199 -6.31 19.71 14.14
C SER A 199 -7.57 20.32 13.54
N SER A 200 -8.64 20.53 14.34
CA SER A 200 -9.89 21.13 13.85
C SER A 200 -9.69 22.48 13.14
N ASN A 201 -8.70 23.25 13.59
CA ASN A 201 -8.40 24.62 13.15
C ASN A 201 -7.06 24.71 12.37
N SER A 202 -6.44 23.59 12.00
CA SER A 202 -5.15 23.58 11.32
C SER A 202 -4.97 22.35 10.44
N GLY A 203 -4.06 22.40 9.46
CA GLY A 203 -3.75 21.23 8.64
C GLY A 203 -4.87 20.85 7.66
N PRO A 204 -5.09 19.53 7.42
CA PRO A 204 -5.98 19.04 6.37
C PRO A 204 -7.43 19.53 6.45
N TRP A 205 -7.91 19.87 7.66
CA TRP A 205 -9.25 20.45 7.85
C TRP A 205 -9.41 21.88 7.31
N VAL A 206 -8.30 22.54 6.98
CA VAL A 206 -8.24 23.89 6.39
C VAL A 206 -7.78 23.82 4.95
N THR A 207 -6.78 23.01 4.62
CA THR A 207 -6.21 22.91 3.26
C THR A 207 -7.03 22.01 2.34
N ASP A 208 -7.59 20.92 2.86
CA ASP A 208 -8.21 19.82 2.09
C ASP A 208 -9.52 19.36 2.75
N GLU A 209 -10.40 20.31 3.08
CA GLU A 209 -11.61 20.02 3.87
C GLU A 209 -12.49 18.93 3.22
N GLU A 210 -12.64 18.93 1.90
CA GLU A 210 -13.44 17.94 1.19
C GLU A 210 -12.90 16.51 1.33
N GLU A 211 -11.58 16.33 1.23
CA GLU A 211 -10.96 15.03 1.44
C GLU A 211 -11.12 14.57 2.90
N MET A 212 -11.14 15.49 3.86
CA MET A 212 -11.45 15.18 5.25
C MET A 212 -12.90 14.75 5.46
N TRP A 213 -13.86 15.34 4.75
CA TRP A 213 -15.26 14.87 4.76
C TRP A 213 -15.36 13.44 4.21
N LYS A 214 -14.73 13.16 3.06
CA LYS A 214 -14.71 11.82 2.44
C LYS A 214 -14.03 10.79 3.33
N LYS A 215 -12.88 11.13 3.93
CA LYS A 215 -12.16 10.26 4.88
C LYS A 215 -13.02 9.95 6.11
N THR A 216 -13.69 10.96 6.65
CA THR A 216 -14.58 10.82 7.81
C THR A 216 -15.75 9.88 7.51
N CYS A 217 -16.39 10.05 6.34
CA CYS A 217 -17.48 9.18 5.90
C CYS A 217 -17.01 7.75 5.65
N LEU A 218 -15.87 7.59 4.97
CA LEU A 218 -15.28 6.27 4.72
C LEU A 218 -14.94 5.54 6.02
N ARG A 219 -14.34 6.23 7.00
CA ARG A 219 -13.98 5.65 8.30
C ARG A 219 -15.20 5.18 9.10
N ARG A 220 -16.33 5.87 8.96
CA ARG A 220 -17.59 5.41 9.56
C ARG A 220 -18.11 4.19 8.79
N HIS A 221 -18.18 4.29 7.47
CA HIS A 221 -18.71 3.22 6.63
C HIS A 221 -17.92 1.92 6.78
N SER A 222 -16.60 2.00 6.93
CA SER A 222 -15.73 0.82 7.09
C SER A 222 -16.04 -0.03 8.32
N LYS A 223 -16.79 0.49 9.31
CA LYS A 223 -17.26 -0.30 10.47
C LYS A 223 -18.38 -1.28 10.09
N ASP A 224 -19.14 -0.95 9.05
CA ASP A 224 -20.26 -1.74 8.53
C ASP A 224 -19.82 -2.66 7.38
N LEU A 225 -18.64 -2.44 6.80
CA LEU A 225 -18.11 -3.25 5.70
C LEU A 225 -17.44 -4.53 6.22
N PRO A 226 -17.44 -5.60 5.39
CA PRO A 226 -16.60 -6.76 5.67
C PRO A 226 -15.15 -6.29 5.69
N MET A 227 -14.53 -6.43 6.85
CA MET A 227 -13.18 -5.97 7.09
C MET A 227 -12.57 -6.93 8.11
N ASP A 228 -11.30 -7.26 7.88
CA ASP A 228 -10.54 -8.19 8.71
C ASP A 228 -10.66 -7.83 10.20
N ALA A 229 -10.74 -8.82 11.09
CA ALA A 229 -10.92 -8.58 12.53
C ALA A 229 -9.77 -7.73 13.12
N ASP A 230 -8.57 -7.87 12.55
CA ASP A 230 -7.39 -7.07 12.92
C ASP A 230 -7.52 -5.59 12.49
N LEU A 231 -8.24 -5.30 11.40
CA LEU A 231 -8.53 -3.95 10.93
C LEU A 231 -9.52 -3.21 11.80
N ARG A 232 -10.52 -3.91 12.36
CA ARG A 232 -11.51 -3.30 13.26
C ARG A 232 -10.84 -2.64 14.47
N ARG A 233 -9.75 -3.25 14.98
CA ARG A 233 -8.96 -2.66 16.07
C ARG A 233 -8.39 -1.28 15.74
N ILE A 234 -8.09 -0.98 14.47
CA ILE A 234 -7.57 0.33 14.03
C ILE A 234 -8.65 1.42 14.08
N PHE A 235 -9.91 1.05 13.84
CA PHE A 235 -11.03 1.99 13.91
C PHE A 235 -11.51 2.24 15.34
N ASP A 236 -11.24 1.30 16.23
CA ASP A 236 -11.61 1.36 17.64
C ASP A 236 -10.48 1.89 18.52
N SER A 237 -9.22 1.68 18.14
CA SER A 237 -8.07 2.30 18.79
C SER A 237 -7.93 3.76 18.35
N GLU A 238 -8.56 4.62 19.14
CA GLU A 238 -8.28 6.05 19.31
C GLU A 238 -9.05 7.05 18.42
N ASP A 239 -9.65 8.02 19.11
CA ASP A 239 -10.06 9.32 18.57
C ASP A 239 -8.80 10.13 18.23
N TYR A 240 -8.19 9.90 17.05
CA TYR A 240 -7.02 10.70 16.70
C TYR A 240 -6.81 10.96 15.19
N ASP A 241 -6.42 12.20 14.90
CA ASP A 241 -6.41 12.91 13.60
C ASP A 241 -5.02 13.53 13.38
N PRO A 242 -4.47 13.58 12.15
CA PRO A 242 -3.08 13.99 11.96
C PRO A 242 -2.90 15.49 12.26
N PRO A 243 -1.76 15.90 12.85
CA PRO A 243 -1.38 17.30 13.02
C PRO A 243 -0.97 17.93 11.68
N ALA A 244 -0.99 19.26 11.70
CA ALA A 244 -0.90 20.18 10.57
C ALA A 244 0.38 20.16 9.71
N THR A 245 1.25 19.16 9.83
CA THR A 245 2.59 19.17 9.20
C THR A 245 2.76 18.16 8.06
N ILE A 246 1.67 17.63 7.50
CA ILE A 246 1.77 16.90 6.24
C ILE A 246 1.79 17.92 5.10
N ASP A 247 2.95 18.52 4.83
CA ASP A 247 3.22 19.17 3.55
C ASP A 247 3.26 18.07 2.48
N ALA A 248 2.08 17.65 2.03
CA ALA A 248 1.90 16.73 0.93
C ALA A 248 2.09 17.46 -0.42
N LYS A 249 3.19 18.20 -0.59
CA LYS A 249 3.73 18.45 -1.92
C LYS A 249 4.57 17.23 -2.31
N ALA A 250 3.87 16.14 -2.64
CA ALA A 250 4.47 15.12 -3.46
C ALA A 250 4.57 15.71 -4.87
N GLU A 251 5.73 16.26 -5.21
CA GLU A 251 6.03 16.47 -6.62
C GLU A 251 5.90 15.12 -7.33
N PRO A 252 5.31 15.08 -8.54
CA PRO A 252 5.23 13.84 -9.30
C PRO A 252 6.64 13.31 -9.47
N VAL A 253 6.92 12.13 -8.90
CA VAL A 253 8.10 11.37 -9.30
C VAL A 253 7.80 10.96 -10.74
N GLU A 254 8.34 11.73 -11.67
CA GLU A 254 8.34 11.41 -13.08
C GLU A 254 8.98 10.03 -13.20
N GLU A 255 8.16 9.01 -13.47
CA GLU A 255 8.66 7.69 -13.81
C GLU A 255 9.54 7.89 -15.04
N THR A 256 10.85 7.86 -14.82
CA THR A 256 11.83 7.90 -15.89
C THR A 256 11.60 6.62 -16.68
N LYS A 257 10.89 6.74 -17.80
CA LYS A 257 10.83 5.68 -18.81
C LYS A 257 12.27 5.38 -19.22
N THR A 258 12.83 4.31 -18.69
CA THR A 258 14.03 3.70 -19.23
C THR A 258 13.67 3.11 -20.59
N GLU A 259 13.86 3.92 -21.62
CA GLU A 259 13.97 3.46 -23.00
C GLU A 259 15.29 2.65 -23.11
N PRO A 260 15.30 1.46 -23.73
CA PRO A 260 16.48 0.63 -23.79
C PRO A 260 17.59 1.31 -24.61
N ALA A 261 18.76 1.49 -24.00
CA ALA A 261 19.91 2.12 -24.62
C ALA A 261 20.41 1.29 -25.81
N LYS A 262 20.35 1.88 -27.00
CA LYS A 262 21.14 1.46 -28.18
C LYS A 262 22.64 1.60 -27.86
N PRO A 263 23.49 0.61 -28.17
CA PRO A 263 24.92 0.73 -27.91
C PRO A 263 25.57 1.73 -28.88
N ALA A 264 26.23 2.75 -28.33
CA ALA A 264 27.02 3.72 -29.09
C ALA A 264 28.37 3.11 -29.51
N ARG A 265 28.58 2.91 -30.82
CA ARG A 265 29.89 2.60 -31.41
C ARG A 265 30.77 3.86 -31.42
N LYS A 266 31.92 3.82 -30.73
CA LYS A 266 33.03 4.77 -30.94
C LYS A 266 33.77 4.43 -32.24
N LYS A 267 34.15 5.46 -33.00
CA LYS A 267 34.99 5.39 -34.19
C LYS A 267 36.43 4.99 -33.83
N ALA A 268 37.03 4.09 -34.62
CA ALA A 268 38.46 4.12 -34.92
C ALA A 268 38.75 3.36 -36.23
N GLY A 269 39.46 4.03 -37.15
CA GLY A 269 40.57 3.45 -37.92
C GLY A 269 40.26 2.44 -39.03
N ALA A 270 40.71 2.77 -40.23
CA ALA A 270 40.85 1.87 -41.37
C ALA A 270 41.70 0.63 -41.04
N ALA A 271 41.26 -0.55 -41.51
CA ALA A 271 42.07 -1.56 -42.23
C ALA A 271 41.30 -2.89 -42.41
N ALA A 272 41.08 -3.24 -43.67
CA ALA A 272 41.16 -4.58 -44.28
C ALA A 272 40.43 -5.82 -43.70
N ALA A 273 39.48 -6.30 -44.54
CA ALA A 273 39.36 -7.67 -45.06
C ALA A 273 38.95 -8.87 -44.17
N ALA A 274 38.03 -9.65 -44.77
CA ALA A 274 37.74 -11.07 -44.63
C ALA A 274 36.53 -11.51 -43.76
N LEU A 275 35.62 -12.24 -44.45
CA LEU A 275 34.68 -13.27 -44.01
C LEU A 275 33.18 -12.90 -44.00
N ASN A 276 32.59 -12.91 -45.20
CA ASN A 276 31.16 -13.22 -45.43
C ASN A 276 31.09 -14.67 -45.95
N ASN A 277 30.13 -15.47 -45.47
CA ASN A 277 29.67 -16.67 -46.15
C ASN A 277 28.18 -16.89 -45.83
N GLU A 278 27.31 -16.59 -46.80
CA GLU A 278 25.93 -17.11 -46.89
C GLU A 278 25.88 -18.05 -48.11
N PRO A 279 25.06 -19.12 -48.08
CA PRO A 279 24.99 -20.08 -49.17
C PRO A 279 24.29 -19.49 -50.42
N PRO A 280 24.62 -19.98 -51.63
CA PRO A 280 24.20 -19.37 -52.89
C PRO A 280 22.75 -19.73 -53.26
N HIS A 281 22.02 -18.76 -53.83
CA HIS A 281 20.74 -18.97 -54.52
C HIS A 281 20.90 -18.74 -56.04
N ASP A 282 20.08 -19.38 -56.89
CA ASP A 282 20.07 -19.11 -58.33
C ASP A 282 19.33 -17.79 -58.63
N PRO A 283 19.98 -16.80 -59.27
CA PRO A 283 19.44 -15.46 -59.43
C PRO A 283 18.37 -15.29 -60.53
N LYS A 284 17.84 -16.34 -61.17
CA LYS A 284 16.79 -16.19 -62.20
C LYS A 284 15.38 -16.69 -61.85
N THR A 285 15.19 -17.60 -60.90
CA THR A 285 13.85 -18.11 -60.54
C THR A 285 13.53 -18.12 -59.05
N GLY A 286 14.50 -17.84 -58.16
CA GLY A 286 14.24 -17.61 -56.74
C GLY A 286 13.81 -18.84 -55.92
N GLU A 287 13.85 -20.05 -56.46
CA GLU A 287 13.69 -21.27 -55.67
C GLU A 287 15.02 -21.69 -55.02
N ILE A 288 14.95 -22.09 -53.76
CA ILE A 288 16.06 -22.60 -52.96
C ILE A 288 16.17 -24.10 -53.27
N LEU A 289 17.36 -24.58 -53.64
CA LEU A 289 17.61 -26.02 -53.81
C LEU A 289 17.81 -26.65 -52.43
N ASP A 290 16.81 -27.39 -51.95
CA ASP A 290 16.97 -28.24 -50.77
C ASP A 290 17.77 -29.49 -51.15
N ALA A 291 18.95 -29.63 -50.55
CA ALA A 291 19.76 -30.85 -50.64
C ALA A 291 20.10 -31.35 -49.23
N ASP A 292 19.25 -32.29 -48.80
CA ASP A 292 19.58 -33.57 -48.18
C ASP A 292 20.12 -33.63 -46.74
N PHE A 293 19.23 -34.16 -45.89
CA PHE A 293 19.37 -35.40 -45.14
C PHE A 293 20.66 -35.62 -44.33
N SER A 294 20.52 -35.54 -42.99
CA SER A 294 21.11 -36.55 -42.10
C SER A 294 20.22 -36.74 -40.86
N GLU A 295 19.92 -38.00 -40.57
CA GLU A 295 19.06 -38.51 -39.49
C GLU A 295 19.60 -38.20 -38.07
N PRO A 296 18.74 -38.20 -37.04
CA PRO A 296 19.19 -38.08 -35.66
C PRO A 296 19.70 -39.44 -35.14
N ALA A 297 20.88 -39.42 -34.51
CA ALA A 297 21.39 -40.55 -33.75
C ALA A 297 20.51 -40.83 -32.52
N ALA A 298 20.20 -42.10 -32.34
CA ALA A 298 19.34 -42.68 -31.32
C ALA A 298 19.86 -42.47 -29.88
N GLU A 299 18.94 -42.17 -28.96
CA GLU A 299 19.03 -42.62 -27.57
C GLU A 299 17.79 -43.48 -27.31
N GLU A 300 17.95 -44.80 -27.51
CA GLU A 300 17.05 -45.81 -26.96
C GLU A 300 17.24 -45.86 -25.45
N GLY A 301 16.15 -45.69 -24.72
CA GLY A 301 16.05 -46.18 -23.36
C GLY A 301 16.00 -47.70 -23.33
N SER A 302 16.60 -48.30 -22.30
CA SER A 302 16.03 -49.41 -21.52
C SER A 302 17.12 -50.01 -20.63
N GLN A 303 16.85 -50.04 -19.33
CA GLN A 303 16.87 -51.28 -18.56
C GLN A 303 16.25 -51.01 -17.18
N GLU A 304 15.00 -51.45 -17.06
CA GLU A 304 14.29 -51.64 -15.81
C GLU A 304 15.02 -52.71 -14.98
N ASP A 305 15.24 -52.40 -13.71
CA ASP A 305 15.56 -53.38 -12.69
C ASP A 305 14.26 -53.91 -12.06
N GLN A 306 14.30 -55.18 -11.73
CA GLN A 306 13.19 -56.08 -11.48
C GLN A 306 12.52 -55.87 -10.12
N THR A 307 11.36 -56.52 -10.01
CA THR A 307 10.73 -57.14 -8.83
C THR A 307 9.54 -56.40 -8.22
N THR A 308 8.33 -56.90 -8.50
CA THR A 308 7.37 -57.33 -7.47
C THR A 308 6.40 -58.33 -8.06
N ASP A 309 6.33 -59.48 -7.41
CA ASP A 309 5.48 -60.65 -7.64
C ASP A 309 4.03 -60.42 -7.11
N PRO A 310 3.08 -61.36 -7.32
CA PRO A 310 1.76 -61.02 -7.82
C PRO A 310 0.58 -61.31 -6.86
N ASP A 311 -0.58 -60.90 -7.35
CA ASP A 311 -1.87 -61.59 -7.31
C ASP A 311 -2.75 -61.58 -6.05
N GLU A 312 -4.04 -61.56 -6.39
CA GLU A 312 -5.24 -61.24 -5.65
C GLU A 312 -5.73 -62.30 -4.66
N GLY A 313 -6.64 -61.86 -3.80
CA GLY A 313 -7.78 -62.68 -3.40
C GLY A 313 -7.83 -62.98 -1.90
N ASN A 314 -8.74 -62.31 -1.18
CA ASN A 314 -9.88 -62.99 -0.53
C ASN A 314 -10.74 -61.96 0.23
N SER A 315 -11.98 -61.79 -0.21
CA SER A 315 -13.07 -61.20 0.60
C SER A 315 -13.64 -62.26 1.54
N PRO A 316 -14.22 -61.87 2.69
CA PRO A 316 -15.24 -62.70 3.33
C PRO A 316 -16.56 -61.94 3.44
N ASP A 317 -17.58 -62.46 2.75
CA ASP A 317 -18.99 -62.28 3.07
C ASP A 317 -19.52 -63.56 3.74
N ASP A 318 -20.56 -63.36 4.56
CA ASP A 318 -21.54 -64.31 5.10
C ASP A 318 -21.15 -65.21 6.31
N ASP A 319 -21.70 -64.94 7.50
CA ASP A 319 -23.05 -65.42 7.90
C ASP A 319 -23.42 -65.14 9.39
N VAL A 320 -24.56 -64.48 9.58
CA VAL A 320 -25.73 -64.82 10.45
C VAL A 320 -25.52 -65.15 11.94
N ILE A 321 -26.19 -64.38 12.81
CA ILE A 321 -27.39 -64.70 13.63
C ILE A 321 -28.05 -63.39 14.10
#